data_AF-A0A5C3KQI3-F1
#
_entry.id   AF-A0A5C3KQI3-F1
#
_cell.length_a   1.000
_cell.length_b   1.000
_cell.length_c   1.000
_cell.angle_alpha   90.00
_cell.angle_beta   90.00
_cell.angle_gamma   90.00
#
_symmetry.space_group_name_H-M   'P 1'
#
loop_
_entity.id
_entity.type
_entity.pdbx_description
1 polymer ?
#
loop_
_entity_poly.entity_id
_entity_poly.type
_entity_poly.pdbx_seq_one_letter_code
_entity_poly.pdbx_strand_id
1 'polypeptide(L)'
;MFSFQYGHNRPEFGCNTADRFDTMKKLINWLETVDYKQPIFWLYGDPKCGKTVFAQHIFTALRDEIAVASTFRFGGRTSQKMLGEAFIANLIIDVGHYLGSPFLKALLEVTSVSQKFAHDGFLGQRALEDQLLDLFIPAFNRITRKKPLLVMIDGIEQCETDALNNIFGAIAIAIRQLPICFIISSNVTPEVEKFLGPDGKLKSCVVSAAVPSVMVTLEADTTPTRINDADDPGRTPTAASFASQQADIATPTGSPTDSFFSALEYEE
;
A
#
# COMPACT_ATOMS: atom_id res chain seq x y z
N MET A 1 6.38 -15.46 -7.41
CA MET A 1 7.04 -14.37 -8.16
C MET A 1 6.02 -13.24 -8.27
N PHE A 2 6.25 -12.11 -7.60
CA PHE A 2 5.38 -10.93 -7.69
C PHE A 2 5.72 -10.15 -8.94
N SER A 3 4.69 -9.71 -9.68
CA SER A 3 4.89 -8.81 -10.82
C SER A 3 4.92 -7.40 -10.27
N PHE A 4 6.08 -6.77 -10.37
CA PHE A 4 6.20 -5.34 -10.13
C PHE A 4 5.58 -4.60 -11.30
N GLN A 5 4.94 -3.48 -10.98
CA GLN A 5 4.29 -2.57 -11.89
C GLN A 5 3.00 -3.11 -12.54
N TYR A 6 1.90 -2.50 -12.13
CA TYR A 6 0.71 -2.37 -12.97
C TYR A 6 1.02 -1.80 -14.37
N GLY A 7 2.19 -1.19 -14.57
CA GLY A 7 2.67 -0.67 -15.85
C GLY A 7 2.94 -1.71 -16.94
N HIS A 8 3.18 -3.00 -16.61
CA HIS A 8 3.51 -4.01 -17.62
C HIS A 8 2.36 -4.96 -17.98
N ASN A 9 1.33 -5.09 -17.14
CA ASN A 9 0.24 -6.04 -17.32
C ASN A 9 -1.12 -5.34 -17.19
N ARG A 10 -1.51 -4.57 -18.21
CA ARG A 10 -2.84 -3.96 -18.28
C ARG A 10 -3.89 -5.05 -18.50
N PRO A 11 -4.99 -5.09 -17.73
CA PRO A 11 -6.07 -6.02 -17.98
C PRO A 11 -6.69 -5.69 -19.34
N GLU A 12 -7.06 -6.72 -20.11
CA GLU A 12 -7.63 -6.57 -21.45
C GLU A 12 -8.93 -5.75 -21.46
N PHE A 13 -9.64 -5.73 -20.32
CA PHE A 13 -10.85 -4.96 -20.12
C PHE A 13 -10.61 -3.81 -19.15
N GLY A 14 -11.07 -2.61 -19.53
CA GLY A 14 -11.03 -1.43 -18.67
C GLY A 14 -11.90 -1.59 -17.43
N CYS A 15 -11.63 -0.78 -16.40
CA CYS A 15 -12.49 -0.73 -15.23
C CYS A 15 -13.80 -0.02 -15.57
N ASN A 16 -14.95 -0.68 -15.42
CA ASN A 16 -16.23 0.02 -15.39
C ASN A 16 -16.34 0.79 -14.07
N THR A 17 -16.14 2.10 -14.12
CA THR A 17 -16.14 2.98 -12.94
C THR A 17 -17.56 3.31 -12.47
N ALA A 18 -18.57 3.19 -13.33
CA ALA A 18 -19.97 3.45 -12.97
C ALA A 18 -20.43 2.52 -11.83
N ASP A 19 -20.12 1.22 -11.94
CA ASP A 19 -20.45 0.22 -10.92
C ASP A 19 -19.64 0.38 -9.62
N ARG A 20 -18.61 1.24 -9.63
CA ARG A 20 -17.64 1.41 -8.53
C ARG A 20 -17.59 2.86 -8.04
N PHE A 21 -18.59 3.65 -8.39
CA PHE A 21 -18.62 5.08 -8.13
C PHE A 21 -18.50 5.39 -6.64
N ASP A 22 -19.23 4.70 -5.79
CA ASP A 22 -19.19 4.93 -4.33
C ASP A 22 -17.82 4.58 -3.73
N THR A 23 -17.21 3.49 -4.19
CA THR A 23 -15.86 3.08 -3.78
C THR A 23 -14.83 4.11 -4.21
N MET A 24 -14.92 4.61 -5.45
CA MET A 24 -14.05 5.66 -5.97
C MET A 24 -14.22 6.97 -5.20
N LYS A 25 -15.47 7.38 -4.93
CA LYS A 25 -15.78 8.59 -4.16
C LYS A 25 -15.21 8.52 -2.74
N LYS A 26 -15.32 7.36 -2.08
CA LYS A 26 -14.71 7.13 -0.75
C LYS A 26 -13.19 7.21 -0.82
N LEU A 27 -12.57 6.62 -1.83
CA LEU A 27 -11.12 6.68 -2.02
C LEU A 27 -10.64 8.10 -2.27
N ILE A 28 -11.32 8.86 -3.15
CA ILE A 28 -10.99 10.26 -3.41
C ILE A 28 -11.09 11.04 -2.10
N ASN A 29 -12.23 10.97 -1.40
CA ASN A 29 -12.38 11.65 -0.11
C ASN A 29 -11.27 11.26 0.88
N TRP A 30 -10.91 9.98 0.96
CA TRP A 30 -9.80 9.55 1.82
C TRP A 30 -8.47 10.15 1.38
N LEU A 31 -8.12 10.14 0.09
CA LEU A 31 -6.90 10.77 -0.41
C LEU A 31 -6.84 12.27 -0.10
N GLU A 32 -7.99 12.93 -0.11
CA GLU A 32 -8.10 14.36 0.21
C GLU A 32 -7.99 14.64 1.71
N THR A 33 -8.37 13.71 2.58
CA THR A 33 -8.42 13.91 4.04
C THR A 33 -7.48 13.01 4.83
N VAL A 34 -6.62 12.24 4.17
CA VAL A 34 -5.77 11.25 4.83
C VAL A 34 -4.81 11.92 5.80
N ASP A 35 -4.73 11.37 7.02
CA ASP A 35 -3.84 11.82 8.06
C ASP A 35 -3.09 10.63 8.69
N TYR A 36 -2.30 10.91 9.73
CA TYR A 36 -1.56 9.89 10.47
C TYR A 36 -2.44 8.96 11.31
N LYS A 37 -3.73 9.30 11.52
CA LYS A 37 -4.66 8.48 12.31
C LYS A 37 -5.27 7.38 11.47
N GLN A 38 -5.61 7.66 10.21
CA GLN A 38 -6.19 6.68 9.29
C GLN A 38 -5.37 6.50 7.99
N PRO A 39 -4.09 6.08 8.08
CA PRO A 39 -3.18 5.99 6.94
C PRO A 39 -3.43 4.78 6.03
N ILE A 40 -4.41 3.92 6.31
CA ILE A 40 -4.69 2.72 5.51
C ILE A 40 -6.07 2.82 4.86
N PHE A 41 -6.12 2.71 3.54
CA PHE A 41 -7.35 2.46 2.80
C PHE A 41 -7.44 1.00 2.39
N TRP A 42 -8.40 0.26 2.94
CA TRP A 42 -8.61 -1.15 2.64
C TRP A 42 -9.74 -1.34 1.61
N LEU A 43 -9.33 -1.76 0.41
CA LEU A 43 -10.20 -2.10 -0.70
C LEU A 43 -10.50 -3.61 -0.70
N TYR A 44 -11.67 -4.01 -0.19
CA TYR A 44 -12.02 -5.42 -0.05
C TYR A 44 -13.15 -5.85 -0.99
N GLY A 45 -13.33 -7.15 -1.16
CA GLY A 45 -14.41 -7.71 -1.98
C GLY A 45 -14.18 -9.17 -2.34
N ASP A 46 -15.13 -9.79 -3.02
CA ASP A 46 -15.05 -11.21 -3.37
C ASP A 46 -13.93 -11.53 -4.37
N PRO A 47 -13.45 -12.79 -4.42
CA PRO A 47 -12.59 -13.24 -5.50
C PRO A 47 -13.22 -12.89 -6.86
N LYS A 48 -12.39 -12.40 -7.79
CA LYS A 48 -12.80 -12.03 -9.16
C LYS A 48 -13.80 -10.89 -9.29
N CYS A 49 -14.14 -10.13 -8.23
CA CYS A 49 -14.93 -8.89 -8.38
C CYS A 49 -14.18 -7.74 -9.10
N GLY A 50 -12.94 -7.96 -9.53
CA GLY A 50 -12.13 -7.01 -10.28
C GLY A 50 -11.36 -6.00 -9.42
N LYS A 51 -11.06 -6.30 -8.14
CA LYS A 51 -10.23 -5.43 -7.28
C LYS A 51 -8.92 -5.03 -7.93
N THR A 52 -8.20 -5.99 -8.49
CA THR A 52 -6.94 -5.73 -9.22
C THR A 52 -7.14 -4.79 -10.40
N VAL A 53 -8.23 -4.94 -11.16
CA VAL A 53 -8.55 -4.02 -12.28
C VAL A 53 -8.82 -2.61 -11.76
N PHE A 54 -9.46 -2.48 -10.60
CA PHE A 54 -9.68 -1.19 -9.95
C PHE A 54 -8.39 -0.58 -9.42
N ALA A 55 -7.56 -1.37 -8.73
CA ALA A 55 -6.27 -0.94 -8.21
C ALA A 55 -5.32 -0.53 -9.34
N GLN A 56 -5.38 -1.19 -10.50
CA GLN A 56 -4.71 -0.77 -11.73
C GLN A 56 -5.20 0.57 -12.25
N HIS A 57 -6.52 0.76 -12.26
CA HIS A 57 -7.13 2.03 -12.67
C HIS A 57 -6.71 3.17 -11.73
N ILE A 58 -6.79 2.96 -10.42
CA ILE A 58 -6.32 3.90 -9.39
C ILE A 58 -4.84 4.22 -9.59
N PHE A 59 -3.99 3.20 -9.73
CA PHE A 59 -2.56 3.38 -9.95
C PHE A 59 -2.28 4.21 -11.20
N THR A 60 -2.98 3.95 -12.31
CA THR A 60 -2.79 4.70 -13.56
C THR A 60 -3.11 6.18 -13.34
N ALA A 61 -4.24 6.47 -12.70
CA ALA A 61 -4.65 7.84 -12.40
C ALA A 61 -3.64 8.56 -11.47
N LEU A 62 -3.10 7.87 -10.46
CA LEU A 62 -2.18 8.46 -9.49
C LEU A 62 -0.71 8.52 -9.96
N ARG A 63 -0.31 7.61 -10.84
CA ARG A 63 1.06 7.55 -11.38
C ARG A 63 1.35 8.74 -12.28
N ASP A 64 0.38 9.13 -13.11
CA ASP A 64 0.54 10.25 -14.04
C ASP A 64 0.78 11.58 -13.28
N GLU A 65 0.43 11.61 -11.98
CA GLU A 65 0.64 12.72 -11.05
C GLU A 65 1.85 12.53 -10.11
N ILE A 66 2.66 11.48 -10.30
CA ILE A 66 3.83 11.12 -9.47
C ILE A 66 3.45 11.04 -7.98
N ALA A 67 2.28 10.49 -7.65
CA ALA A 67 1.83 10.39 -6.26
C ALA A 67 2.23 9.05 -5.60
N VAL A 68 2.46 8.00 -6.38
CA VAL A 68 2.72 6.64 -5.88
C VAL A 68 4.22 6.40 -5.70
N ALA A 69 4.61 6.11 -4.47
CA ALA A 69 6.01 5.87 -4.11
C ALA A 69 6.45 4.43 -4.33
N SER A 70 5.55 3.44 -4.22
CA SER A 70 5.84 2.02 -4.50
C SER A 70 4.57 1.20 -4.70
N THR A 71 4.69 0.07 -5.40
CA THR A 71 3.58 -0.87 -5.64
C THR A 71 3.98 -2.33 -5.48
N PHE A 72 3.14 -3.12 -4.83
CA PHE A 72 3.30 -4.56 -4.66
C PHE A 72 2.05 -5.30 -5.14
N ARG A 73 2.25 -6.38 -5.90
CA ARG A 73 1.16 -7.26 -6.33
C ARG A 73 1.45 -8.72 -6.02
N PHE A 74 0.66 -9.27 -5.11
CA PHE A 74 0.64 -10.67 -4.71
C PHE A 74 -0.30 -11.47 -5.61
N GLY A 75 0.26 -12.04 -6.68
CA GLY A 75 -0.49 -12.82 -7.68
C GLY A 75 -0.59 -14.33 -7.39
N GLY A 76 0.03 -14.80 -6.30
CA GLY A 76 0.06 -16.21 -5.93
C GLY A 76 0.72 -16.40 -4.56
N ARG A 77 0.75 -17.65 -4.10
CA ARG A 77 1.17 -18.00 -2.74
C ARG A 77 2.55 -17.42 -2.40
N THR A 78 2.62 -16.69 -1.29
CA THR A 78 3.81 -15.96 -0.83
C THR A 78 4.25 -16.46 0.53
N SER A 79 5.45 -17.02 0.60
CA SER A 79 6.05 -17.42 1.87
C SER A 79 6.80 -16.27 2.53
N GLN A 80 7.04 -16.39 3.83
CA GLN A 80 7.82 -15.41 4.60
C GLN A 80 9.22 -15.22 4.01
N LYS A 81 9.85 -16.29 3.53
CA LYS A 81 11.18 -16.23 2.90
C LYS A 81 11.16 -15.35 1.63
N MET A 82 10.22 -15.61 0.72
CA MET A 82 10.08 -14.81 -0.51
C MET A 82 9.79 -13.33 -0.20
N LEU A 83 8.98 -13.08 0.82
CA LEU A 83 8.67 -11.74 1.27
C LEU A 83 9.90 -11.03 1.84
N GLY A 84 10.66 -11.69 2.73
CA GLY A 84 11.88 -11.18 3.34
C GLY A 84 12.93 -10.78 2.29
N GLU A 85 13.18 -11.66 1.32
CA GLU A 85 14.18 -11.43 0.27
C GLU A 85 13.88 -10.22 -0.64
N ALA A 86 12.61 -9.84 -0.79
CA ALA A 86 12.19 -8.91 -1.83
C ALA A 86 11.52 -7.63 -1.32
N PHE A 87 10.77 -7.66 -0.22
CA PHE A 87 9.84 -6.56 0.09
C PHE A 87 10.57 -5.23 0.37
N ILE A 88 11.50 -5.20 1.32
CA ILE A 88 12.23 -3.97 1.67
C ILE A 88 13.20 -3.56 0.57
N ALA A 89 13.86 -4.52 -0.09
CA ALA A 89 14.73 -4.24 -1.23
C ALA A 89 13.99 -3.46 -2.33
N ASN A 90 12.79 -3.93 -2.70
CA ASN A 90 11.98 -3.27 -3.73
C ASN A 90 11.38 -1.95 -3.23
N LEU A 91 10.97 -1.88 -1.97
CA LEU A 91 10.53 -0.61 -1.37
C LEU A 91 11.63 0.46 -1.46
N ILE A 92 12.88 0.09 -1.14
CA ILE A 92 14.05 0.97 -1.24
C ILE A 92 14.26 1.45 -2.68
N ILE A 93 14.18 0.54 -3.67
CA ILE A 93 14.39 0.88 -5.09
C ILE A 93 13.31 1.86 -5.56
N ASP A 94 12.03 1.53 -5.33
CA ASP A 94 10.91 2.36 -5.76
C ASP A 94 10.93 3.74 -5.09
N VAL A 95 11.12 3.77 -3.77
CA VAL A 95 11.20 5.02 -3.01
C VAL A 95 12.46 5.82 -3.39
N GLY A 96 13.55 5.15 -3.75
CA GLY A 96 14.75 5.78 -4.29
C GLY A 96 14.50 6.47 -5.64
N HIS A 97 13.69 5.87 -6.51
CA HIS A 97 13.22 6.56 -7.72
C HIS A 97 12.30 7.75 -7.41
N TYR A 98 11.41 7.59 -6.43
CA TYR A 98 10.45 8.62 -6.04
C TYR A 98 11.08 9.85 -5.35
N LEU A 99 12.00 9.62 -4.40
CA LEU A 99 12.66 10.67 -3.61
C LEU A 99 13.99 11.13 -4.25
N GLY A 100 14.53 10.35 -5.18
CA GLY A 100 15.74 10.65 -5.93
C GLY A 100 17.05 10.46 -5.14
N SER A 101 18.13 11.03 -5.68
CA SER A 101 19.49 10.85 -5.16
C SER A 101 19.70 11.17 -3.66
N PRO A 102 18.99 12.12 -3.01
CA PRO A 102 19.17 12.36 -1.58
C PRO A 102 18.90 11.13 -0.72
N PHE A 103 17.83 10.37 -1.03
CA PHE A 103 17.49 9.16 -0.29
C PHE A 103 18.54 8.05 -0.51
N LEU A 104 18.97 7.86 -1.76
CA LEU A 104 19.99 6.86 -2.10
C LEU A 104 21.34 7.17 -1.44
N LYS A 105 21.73 8.44 -1.35
CA LYS A 105 22.94 8.85 -0.63
C LYS A 105 22.83 8.57 0.87
N ALA A 106 21.71 8.95 1.48
CA ALA A 106 21.44 8.65 2.89
C ALA A 106 21.47 7.14 3.17
N LEU A 107 20.92 6.32 2.27
CA LEU A 107 20.95 4.87 2.36
C LEU A 107 22.39 4.33 2.33
N LEU A 108 23.21 4.80 1.38
CA LEU A 108 24.62 4.41 1.28
C LEU A 108 25.39 4.75 2.56
N GLU A 109 25.16 5.92 3.14
CA GLU A 109 25.79 6.31 4.41
C GLU A 109 25.34 5.42 5.57
N VAL A 110 24.05 5.07 5.67
CA VAL A 110 23.55 4.14 6.70
C VAL A 110 24.22 2.78 6.57
N THR A 111 24.36 2.27 5.33
CA THR A 111 24.99 0.97 5.09
C THR A 111 26.50 0.97 5.31
N SER A 112 27.19 2.06 4.99
CA SER A 112 28.65 2.16 5.07
C SER A 112 29.17 2.28 6.51
N VAL A 113 28.34 2.81 7.42
CA VAL A 113 28.71 3.01 8.83
C VAL A 113 28.48 1.74 9.67
N SER A 114 27.65 0.81 9.21
CA SER A 114 27.23 -0.34 10.00
C SER A 114 27.79 -1.64 9.45
N GLN A 115 28.68 -2.26 10.22
CA GLN A 115 29.22 -3.60 9.92
C GLN A 115 28.12 -4.67 9.81
N LYS A 116 26.91 -4.39 10.32
CA LYS A 116 25.76 -5.30 10.21
C LYS A 116 25.35 -5.59 8.77
N PHE A 117 25.65 -4.68 7.83
CA PHE A 117 25.28 -4.82 6.42
C PHE A 117 26.34 -5.50 5.54
N ALA A 118 27.47 -5.94 6.13
CA ALA A 118 28.60 -6.51 5.40
C ALA A 118 28.43 -7.99 4.99
N HIS A 119 27.34 -8.65 5.39
CA HIS A 119 27.08 -10.05 5.09
C HIS A 119 26.10 -10.21 3.92
N ASP A 120 26.50 -11.06 2.96
CA ASP A 120 25.61 -11.53 1.90
C ASP A 120 24.34 -12.15 2.52
N GLY A 121 23.17 -11.65 2.12
CA GLY A 121 21.88 -12.12 2.64
C GLY A 121 21.24 -11.27 3.75
N PHE A 122 21.77 -10.09 4.07
CA PHE A 122 21.20 -9.18 5.08
C PHE A 122 19.68 -8.97 4.97
N LEU A 123 19.18 -8.76 3.75
CA LEU A 123 17.74 -8.54 3.52
C LEU A 123 16.93 -9.85 3.51
N GLY A 124 17.54 -10.99 3.18
CA GLY A 124 16.81 -12.26 3.04
C GLY A 124 16.54 -13.01 4.34
N GLN A 125 17.31 -12.73 5.41
CA GLN A 125 17.33 -13.55 6.63
C GLN A 125 16.72 -12.85 7.87
N ARG A 126 16.36 -11.58 7.78
CA ARG A 126 15.82 -10.78 8.91
C ARG A 126 14.34 -10.48 8.76
N ALA A 127 13.67 -10.24 9.88
CA ALA A 127 12.31 -9.74 9.90
C ALA A 127 12.21 -8.41 9.11
N LEU A 128 11.07 -8.15 8.47
CA LEU A 128 10.89 -6.90 7.72
C LEU A 128 10.93 -5.68 8.63
N GLU A 129 10.45 -5.84 9.86
CA GLU A 129 10.49 -4.82 10.91
C GLU A 129 11.91 -4.33 11.18
N ASP A 130 12.84 -5.27 11.39
CA ASP A 130 14.27 -5.01 11.57
C ASP A 130 14.86 -4.28 10.37
N GLN A 131 14.53 -4.72 9.16
CA GLN A 131 15.03 -4.09 7.93
C GLN A 131 14.49 -2.67 7.77
N LEU A 132 13.25 -2.38 8.18
CA LEU A 132 12.72 -1.02 8.22
C LEU A 132 13.47 -0.15 9.23
N LEU A 133 13.62 -0.65 10.47
CA LEU A 133 14.20 0.10 11.59
C LEU A 133 15.70 0.36 11.41
N ASP A 134 16.45 -0.60 10.89
CA ASP A 134 17.90 -0.48 10.77
C ASP A 134 18.33 0.22 9.47
N LEU A 135 17.53 0.15 8.41
CA LEU A 135 17.93 0.59 7.07
C LEU A 135 17.02 1.69 6.49
N PHE A 136 15.74 1.39 6.27
CA PHE A 136 14.86 2.27 5.52
C PHE A 136 14.54 3.57 6.29
N ILE A 137 14.09 3.45 7.53
CA ILE A 137 13.68 4.59 8.36
C ILE A 137 14.87 5.53 8.66
N PRO A 138 16.06 5.04 9.05
CA PRO A 138 17.23 5.90 9.22
C PRO A 138 17.61 6.65 7.94
N ALA A 139 17.56 5.98 6.77
CA ALA A 139 17.85 6.64 5.49
C ALA A 139 16.81 7.73 5.18
N PHE A 140 15.52 7.44 5.37
CA PHE A 140 14.45 8.40 5.18
C PHE A 140 14.54 9.59 6.15
N ASN A 141 14.98 9.38 7.38
CA ASN A 141 15.10 10.46 8.36
C ASN A 141 16.27 11.42 8.10
N ARG A 142 17.25 11.02 7.28
CA ARG A 142 18.38 11.88 6.88
C ARG A 142 18.05 12.80 5.71
N ILE A 143 16.95 12.58 4.97
CA ILE A 143 16.59 13.48 3.87
C ILE A 143 15.86 14.73 4.39
N THR A 144 16.19 15.87 3.79
CA THR A 144 15.66 17.18 4.21
C THR A 144 14.28 17.48 3.66
N ARG A 145 13.97 17.04 2.44
CA ARG A 145 12.67 17.23 1.78
C ARG A 145 11.88 15.93 1.80
N LYS A 146 11.27 15.63 2.93
CA LYS A 146 10.36 14.49 3.08
C LYS A 146 9.11 14.76 2.25
N LYS A 147 8.70 13.78 1.44
CA LYS A 147 7.40 13.73 0.78
C LYS A 147 6.62 12.58 1.39
N PRO A 148 5.29 12.69 1.54
CA PRO A 148 4.48 11.55 1.91
C PRO A 148 4.67 10.40 0.91
N LEU A 149 4.67 9.17 1.44
CA LEU A 149 4.83 7.94 0.68
C LEU A 149 3.46 7.29 0.53
N LEU A 150 2.96 7.16 -0.70
CA LEU A 150 1.80 6.30 -0.98
C LEU A 150 2.28 4.96 -1.50
N VAL A 151 1.95 3.88 -0.78
CA VAL A 151 2.28 2.51 -1.17
C VAL A 151 1.01 1.73 -1.49
N MET A 152 0.95 1.11 -2.67
CA MET A 152 -0.18 0.25 -3.05
C MET A 152 0.20 -1.22 -2.89
N ILE A 153 -0.66 -2.00 -2.25
CA ILE A 153 -0.47 -3.44 -2.04
C ILE A 153 -1.71 -4.18 -2.51
N ASP A 154 -1.58 -5.08 -3.48
CA ASP A 154 -2.70 -5.82 -4.06
C ASP A 154 -2.56 -7.32 -3.89
N GLY A 155 -3.64 -7.98 -3.48
CA GLY A 155 -3.71 -9.43 -3.32
C GLY A 155 -3.06 -9.94 -2.03
N ILE A 156 -2.99 -9.14 -0.97
CA ILE A 156 -2.23 -9.48 0.24
C ILE A 156 -2.68 -10.82 0.87
N GLU A 157 -3.92 -11.25 0.63
CA GLU A 157 -4.44 -12.55 1.08
C GLU A 157 -3.71 -13.76 0.50
N GLN A 158 -2.92 -13.57 -0.56
CA GLN A 158 -2.08 -14.63 -1.13
C GLN A 158 -0.83 -14.92 -0.29
N CYS A 159 -0.58 -14.13 0.76
CA CYS A 159 0.49 -14.38 1.72
C CYS A 159 0.12 -15.49 2.72
N GLU A 160 1.09 -16.33 3.04
CA GLU A 160 0.98 -17.26 4.17
C GLU A 160 0.86 -16.49 5.49
N THR A 161 0.31 -17.13 6.52
CA THR A 161 0.07 -16.51 7.82
C THR A 161 1.29 -15.79 8.40
N ASP A 162 2.47 -16.41 8.34
CA ASP A 162 3.69 -15.81 8.88
C ASP A 162 4.17 -14.63 8.02
N ALA A 163 3.96 -14.70 6.70
CA ALA A 163 4.23 -13.58 5.80
C ALA A 163 3.25 -12.41 6.06
N LEU A 164 1.97 -12.70 6.32
CA LEU A 164 0.97 -11.71 6.72
C LEU A 164 1.32 -11.03 8.04
N ASN A 165 1.70 -11.81 9.06
CA ASN A 165 2.15 -11.26 10.34
C ASN A 165 3.34 -10.30 10.15
N ASN A 166 4.33 -10.70 9.35
CA ASN A 166 5.54 -9.93 9.12
C ASN A 166 5.28 -8.64 8.31
N ILE A 167 4.47 -8.71 7.24
CA ILE A 167 4.15 -7.52 6.45
C ILE A 167 3.28 -6.53 7.24
N PHE A 168 2.29 -6.99 8.01
CA PHE A 168 1.47 -6.09 8.82
C PHE A 168 2.23 -5.50 10.01
N GLY A 169 3.17 -6.25 10.59
CA GLY A 169 4.13 -5.72 11.57
C GLY A 169 4.98 -4.59 11.00
N ALA A 170 5.54 -4.80 9.80
CA ALA A 170 6.29 -3.79 9.07
C ALA A 170 5.43 -2.55 8.73
N ILE A 171 4.18 -2.74 8.27
CA ILE A 171 3.23 -1.64 8.03
C ILE A 171 2.97 -0.86 9.31
N ALA A 172 2.73 -1.53 10.44
CA ALA A 172 2.48 -0.89 11.73
C ALA A 172 3.66 -0.02 12.20
N ILE A 173 4.89 -0.48 11.99
CA ILE A 173 6.09 0.33 12.27
C ILE A 173 6.18 1.52 11.31
N ALA A 174 5.96 1.28 10.02
CA ALA A 174 6.07 2.30 8.99
C ALA A 174 5.10 3.47 9.25
N ILE A 175 3.80 3.20 9.49
CA ILE A 175 2.80 4.26 9.75
C ILE A 175 3.10 5.07 11.02
N ARG A 176 3.84 4.52 11.99
CA ARG A 176 4.20 5.23 13.22
C ARG A 176 5.43 6.13 13.05
N GLN A 177 6.33 5.80 12.14
CA GLN A 177 7.64 6.46 12.04
C GLN A 177 7.84 7.25 10.74
N LEU A 178 6.96 7.07 9.76
CA LEU A 178 7.07 7.68 8.44
C LEU A 178 5.76 8.37 8.07
N PRO A 179 5.81 9.44 7.25
CA PRO A 179 4.64 9.99 6.59
C PRO A 179 4.24 9.06 5.43
N ILE A 180 3.72 7.87 5.76
CA ILE A 180 3.37 6.83 4.78
C ILE A 180 1.90 6.44 4.91
N CYS A 181 1.24 6.27 3.77
CA CYS A 181 -0.10 5.73 3.67
C CYS A 181 -0.14 4.54 2.70
N PHE A 182 -1.14 3.68 2.89
CA PHE A 182 -1.27 2.43 2.18
C PHE A 182 -2.66 2.31 1.54
N ILE A 183 -2.70 1.91 0.27
CA ILE A 183 -3.91 1.34 -0.34
C ILE A 183 -3.70 -0.15 -0.40
N ILE A 184 -4.49 -0.92 0.33
CA ILE A 184 -4.38 -2.39 0.40
C ILE A 184 -5.62 -3.00 -0.22
N SER A 185 -5.47 -3.86 -1.22
CA SER A 185 -6.57 -4.66 -1.77
C SER A 185 -6.46 -6.13 -1.42
N SER A 186 -7.59 -6.73 -1.02
CA SER A 186 -7.64 -8.13 -0.65
C SER A 186 -9.02 -8.76 -0.75
N ASN A 187 -9.09 -10.09 -0.69
CA ASN A 187 -10.32 -10.75 -0.27
C ASN A 187 -10.54 -10.55 1.24
N VAL A 188 -11.78 -10.73 1.69
CA VAL A 188 -12.10 -10.82 3.12
C VAL A 188 -11.81 -12.25 3.56
N THR A 189 -10.69 -12.46 4.27
CA THR A 189 -10.34 -13.75 4.88
C THR A 189 -10.10 -13.55 6.37
N PRO A 190 -10.27 -14.61 7.20
CA PRO A 190 -10.02 -14.49 8.64
C PRO A 190 -8.62 -13.99 8.96
N GLU A 191 -7.62 -14.33 8.16
CA GLU A 191 -6.23 -13.91 8.34
C GLU A 191 -6.03 -12.42 8.09
N VAL A 192 -6.67 -11.85 7.06
CA VAL A 192 -6.60 -10.42 6.77
C VAL A 192 -7.47 -9.62 7.75
N GLU A 193 -8.64 -10.14 8.11
CA GLU A 193 -9.56 -9.49 9.06
C GLU A 193 -8.96 -9.33 10.46
N LYS A 194 -8.08 -10.25 10.90
CA LYS A 194 -7.30 -10.09 12.14
C LYS A 194 -6.50 -8.77 12.20
N PHE A 195 -6.21 -8.15 11.05
CA PHE A 195 -5.48 -6.89 10.97
C PHE A 195 -6.37 -5.72 10.57
N LEU A 196 -7.10 -5.86 9.47
CA LEU A 196 -7.82 -4.74 8.83
C LEU A 196 -9.32 -4.72 9.13
N GLY A 197 -9.85 -5.80 9.72
CA GLY A 197 -11.27 -5.94 10.04
C GLY A 197 -11.73 -5.00 11.16
N PRO A 198 -13.04 -4.96 11.44
CA PRO A 198 -13.62 -4.12 12.50
C PRO A 198 -13.04 -4.35 13.89
N ASP A 199 -12.54 -5.56 14.15
CA ASP A 199 -11.86 -5.96 15.39
C ASP A 199 -10.36 -6.23 15.19
N GLY A 200 -9.82 -5.89 14.02
CA GLY A 200 -8.44 -6.12 13.66
C GLY A 200 -7.45 -5.24 14.43
N LYS A 201 -6.20 -5.68 14.49
CA LYS A 201 -5.10 -4.99 15.19
C LYS A 201 -4.88 -3.55 14.70
N LEU A 202 -5.19 -3.26 13.44
CA LEU A 202 -5.00 -1.95 12.79
C LEU A 202 -6.34 -1.22 12.57
N LYS A 203 -7.45 -1.66 13.16
CA LYS A 203 -8.79 -1.11 12.91
C LYS A 203 -8.89 0.41 13.01
N SER A 204 -8.19 1.03 13.96
CA SER A 204 -8.20 2.48 14.14
C SER A 204 -7.52 3.24 13.02
N CYS A 205 -6.66 2.56 12.25
CA CYS A 205 -5.87 3.11 11.15
C CYS A 205 -6.53 2.95 9.79
N VAL A 206 -7.69 2.28 9.71
CA VAL A 206 -8.27 1.80 8.46
C VAL A 206 -9.54 2.57 8.11
N VAL A 207 -9.61 3.04 6.87
CA VAL A 207 -10.84 3.35 6.15
C VAL A 207 -11.07 2.24 5.15
N SER A 208 -12.28 1.67 5.06
CA SER A 208 -12.55 0.54 4.18
C SER A 208 -13.66 0.83 3.16
N ALA A 209 -13.53 0.20 1.98
CA ALA A 209 -14.56 0.25 0.96
C ALA A 209 -14.63 -1.08 0.21
N ALA A 210 -15.86 -1.58 0.02
CA ALA A 210 -16.11 -2.77 -0.77
C ALA A 210 -16.03 -2.46 -2.27
N VAL A 211 -15.49 -3.41 -3.04
CA VAL A 211 -15.63 -3.46 -4.50
C VAL A 211 -16.79 -4.42 -4.80
N PRO A 212 -17.89 -3.91 -5.37
CA PRO A 212 -19.03 -4.76 -5.69
C PRO A 212 -18.65 -5.78 -6.75
N SER A 213 -19.18 -6.99 -6.60
CA SER A 213 -19.12 -8.03 -7.63
C SER A 213 -19.96 -7.58 -8.82
N VAL A 214 -19.34 -7.49 -10.00
CA VAL A 214 -20.06 -7.25 -11.24
C VAL A 214 -20.88 -8.51 -11.51
N MET A 215 -22.18 -8.47 -11.25
CA MET A 215 -23.08 -9.49 -11.79
C MET A 215 -23.11 -9.28 -13.30
N VAL A 216 -22.44 -10.17 -14.04
CA VAL A 216 -22.73 -10.30 -15.48
C VAL A 216 -24.12 -10.89 -15.55
N THR A 217 -25.15 -10.06 -15.62
CA THR A 217 -26.45 -10.49 -16.12
C THR A 217 -26.20 -10.94 -17.56
N LEU A 218 -26.16 -12.25 -17.77
CA LEU A 218 -26.27 -12.87 -19.08
C LEU A 218 -27.69 -12.58 -19.61
N GLU A 219 -27.94 -11.32 -19.98
CA GLU A 219 -29.06 -11.04 -20.87
C GLU A 219 -28.58 -11.34 -22.28
N ALA A 220 -29.27 -12.30 -22.89
CA ALA A 220 -29.09 -12.65 -24.27
C ALA A 220 -29.42 -11.45 -25.17
N ASP A 221 -28.49 -11.15 -26.07
CA ASP A 221 -28.72 -10.60 -27.40
C ASP A 221 -29.50 -9.27 -27.51
N THR A 222 -28.80 -8.18 -27.82
CA THR A 222 -29.16 -7.30 -28.96
C THR A 222 -28.07 -6.25 -29.22
N THR A 223 -27.49 -6.34 -30.42
CA THR A 223 -26.98 -5.29 -31.34
C THR A 223 -26.30 -4.02 -30.77
N PRO A 224 -25.07 -3.67 -31.23
CA PRO A 224 -24.37 -2.49 -30.73
C PRO A 224 -24.99 -1.20 -31.29
N THR A 225 -25.63 -0.42 -30.42
CA THR A 225 -26.00 0.97 -30.73
C THR A 225 -24.83 1.86 -30.32
N ARG A 226 -24.29 2.59 -31.30
CA ARG A 226 -23.30 3.65 -31.14
C ARG A 226 -23.88 4.72 -30.21
N ILE A 227 -23.29 4.95 -29.04
CA ILE A 227 -23.60 6.11 -28.19
C ILE A 227 -22.44 7.09 -28.30
N ASN A 228 -22.79 8.33 -28.62
CA ASN A 228 -21.90 9.46 -28.83
C ASN A 228 -21.27 9.92 -27.51
N ASP A 229 -20.03 10.38 -27.61
CA ASP A 229 -19.30 11.15 -26.60
C ASP A 229 -20.05 12.46 -26.27
N ALA A 230 -20.66 12.53 -25.09
CA ALA A 230 -20.91 13.76 -24.36
C ALA A 230 -21.38 13.41 -22.93
N ASP A 231 -20.89 14.18 -21.97
CA ASP A 231 -21.14 14.13 -20.52
C ASP A 231 -20.33 13.09 -19.74
N ASP A 232 -19.20 13.57 -19.21
CA ASP A 232 -18.31 12.90 -18.25
C ASP A 232 -18.86 13.05 -16.82
N PRO A 233 -19.40 11.98 -16.19
CA PRO A 233 -19.79 11.96 -14.79
C PRO A 233 -18.65 11.44 -13.89
N GLY A 234 -17.51 11.08 -14.49
CA GLY A 234 -16.40 10.36 -13.88
C GLY A 234 -15.24 11.28 -13.56
N ARG A 235 -15.40 12.16 -12.56
CA ARG A 235 -14.26 12.92 -12.04
C ARG A 235 -13.21 11.92 -11.52
N THR A 236 -12.14 11.75 -12.29
CA THR A 236 -10.96 10.99 -11.89
C THR A 236 -10.28 11.67 -10.70
N PRO A 237 -9.56 10.94 -9.84
CA PRO A 237 -8.77 11.55 -8.78
C PRO A 237 -7.77 12.54 -9.41
N THR A 238 -7.91 13.84 -9.15
CA THR A 238 -6.99 14.87 -9.65
C THR A 238 -6.08 15.39 -8.54
N ALA A 239 -4.80 15.58 -8.84
CA ALA A 239 -3.75 15.98 -7.89
C ALA A 239 -3.97 17.32 -7.18
N ALA A 240 -4.85 18.20 -7.68
CA ALA A 240 -5.12 19.50 -7.06
C ALA A 240 -5.61 19.38 -5.61
N SER A 241 -6.29 18.28 -5.25
CA SER A 241 -6.71 18.07 -3.87
C SER A 241 -5.67 17.36 -2.99
N PHE A 242 -4.64 16.75 -3.60
CA PHE A 242 -3.59 16.00 -2.89
C PHE A 242 -2.37 16.90 -2.58
N ALA A 243 -1.92 17.71 -3.55
CA ALA A 243 -0.72 18.53 -3.39
C ALA A 243 -0.87 19.70 -2.40
N SER A 244 -2.09 20.22 -2.23
CA SER A 244 -2.35 21.36 -1.33
C SER A 244 -2.50 21.00 0.14
N GLN A 245 -2.63 19.72 0.50
CA GLN A 245 -2.83 19.29 1.90
C GLN A 245 -1.73 18.36 2.45
N GLN A 246 -0.83 17.86 1.59
CA GLN A 246 0.32 17.03 2.02
C GLN A 246 1.38 17.74 2.87
N ALA A 247 1.28 19.06 3.07
CA ALA A 247 2.18 19.82 3.92
C ALA A 247 2.00 19.52 5.43
N ASP A 248 0.88 18.90 5.83
CA ASP A 248 0.49 18.76 7.25
C ASP A 248 0.59 17.34 7.83
N ILE A 249 1.15 16.37 7.09
CA ILE A 249 1.53 15.06 7.68
C ILE A 249 2.84 15.25 8.47
N ALA A 250 2.75 15.98 9.58
CA ALA A 250 3.85 16.18 10.49
C ALA A 250 4.20 14.85 11.19
N THR A 251 5.49 14.50 11.17
CA THR A 251 6.05 13.45 12.03
C THR A 251 5.60 13.63 13.48
N PRO A 252 5.18 12.57 14.21
CA PRO A 252 4.90 12.69 15.63
C PRO A 252 6.20 13.06 16.35
N THR A 253 6.29 14.29 16.88
CA THR A 253 7.43 14.77 17.69
C THR A 253 7.34 14.33 19.16
N GLY A 254 6.62 13.26 19.47
CA GLY A 254 6.44 12.77 20.84
C GLY A 254 7.36 11.60 21.15
N SER A 255 8.28 11.76 22.11
CA SER A 255 9.00 10.66 22.73
C SER A 255 8.00 9.66 23.34
N PRO A 256 8.16 8.33 23.16
CA PRO A 256 7.26 7.36 23.76
C PRO A 256 7.57 7.24 25.25
N THR A 257 6.70 7.78 26.11
CA THR A 257 6.57 7.31 27.48
C THR A 257 5.62 6.12 27.50
N ASP A 258 6.10 5.06 28.15
CA ASP A 258 5.50 3.74 28.38
C ASP A 258 3.99 3.72 28.64
N SER A 259 3.29 2.78 27.98
CA SER A 259 2.08 2.07 28.49
C SER A 259 1.32 1.26 27.43
N PHE A 260 2.01 0.57 26.50
CA PHE A 260 1.34 -0.35 25.55
C PHE A 260 1.92 -1.77 25.49
N PHE A 261 3.02 -2.05 26.21
CA PHE A 261 3.67 -3.36 26.25
C PHE A 261 3.36 -4.11 27.55
N SER A 262 2.12 -4.56 27.73
CA SER A 262 1.80 -5.51 28.81
C SER A 262 0.90 -6.67 28.37
N ALA A 263 0.90 -7.04 27.09
CA ALA A 263 0.03 -8.12 26.62
C ALA A 263 0.67 -9.12 25.64
N LEU A 264 2.01 -9.23 25.58
CA LEU A 264 2.68 -10.21 24.70
C LEU A 264 3.87 -10.93 25.33
N GLU A 265 3.89 -11.13 26.65
CA GLU A 265 4.86 -12.04 27.28
C GLU A 265 4.18 -13.07 28.19
N TYR A 266 4.59 -14.32 27.97
CA TYR A 266 4.35 -15.56 28.74
C TYR A 266 2.97 -16.24 28.62
N GLU A 267 2.94 -17.32 27.84
CA GLU A 267 2.56 -18.64 28.37
C GLU A 267 3.54 -19.69 27.81
N GLU A 268 4.03 -20.54 28.73
CA GLU A 268 4.95 -21.67 28.53
C GLU A 268 4.37 -22.80 27.66
#